data_AF-A0AAN5C6I6-F1
#
_entry.id   AF-A0AAN5C6I6-F1
#
_cell.length_a   1.000
_cell.length_b   1.000
_cell.length_c   1.000
_cell.angle_alpha   90.00
_cell.angle_beta   90.00
_cell.angle_gamma   90.00
#
_symmetry.space_group_name_H-M   'P 1'
#
loop_
_entity.id
_entity.type
_entity.pdbx_description
1 polymer ?
#
loop_
_entity_poly.entity_id
_entity_poly.type
_entity_poly.pdbx_seq_one_letter_code
_entity_poly.pdbx_strand_id
1 'polypeptide(L)'
;IEVDWSNIDPRYYDAFAVSDPKTFTTYGVKYDYGSIMHYRYNSAAINPQKGTMIPLVNEAQNIRLLGQRKGLSKTDVELLNKLYCKPDSCQDTNIYCGAWALQGVCTRAGNSVWMGQNCRKSCGLC
;
A
#
# COMPACT_ATOMS: atom_id res chain seq x y z
N ILE A 1 -14.01 -6.63 0.02
CA ILE A 1 -14.35 -7.96 0.58
C ILE A 1 -15.29 -7.76 1.75
N GLU A 2 -16.13 -8.74 2.01
CA GLU A 2 -16.81 -8.92 3.30
C GLU A 2 -16.02 -9.94 4.12
N VAL A 3 -15.95 -9.73 5.45
CA VAL A 3 -15.26 -10.61 6.39
C VAL A 3 -16.31 -11.28 7.28
N ASP A 4 -16.40 -12.62 7.22
CA ASP A 4 -17.30 -13.40 8.08
C ASP A 4 -16.62 -13.69 9.42
N TRP A 5 -16.79 -12.76 10.36
CA TRP A 5 -16.25 -12.88 11.72
C TRP A 5 -16.78 -14.09 12.49
N SER A 6 -17.96 -14.62 12.14
CA SER A 6 -18.53 -15.81 12.83
C SER A 6 -17.73 -17.08 12.56
N ASN A 7 -16.95 -17.08 11.47
CA ASN A 7 -16.13 -18.20 11.05
C ASN A 7 -14.62 -17.95 11.24
N ILE A 8 -14.20 -16.84 11.85
CA ILE A 8 -12.77 -16.58 12.13
C ILE A 8 -12.44 -17.02 13.56
N ASP A 9 -11.34 -17.77 13.73
CA ASP A 9 -10.83 -18.12 15.05
C ASP A 9 -10.40 -16.83 15.80
N PRO A 10 -10.97 -16.54 16.98
CA PRO A 10 -10.73 -15.30 17.73
C PRO A 10 -9.27 -14.99 18.02
N ARG A 11 -8.39 -16.01 18.03
CA ARG A 11 -6.94 -15.83 18.22
C ARG A 11 -6.27 -15.05 17.08
N TYR A 12 -6.94 -14.90 15.94
CA TYR A 12 -6.40 -14.27 14.74
C TYR A 12 -7.15 -13.00 14.32
N TYR A 13 -8.03 -12.43 15.15
CA TYR A 13 -8.78 -11.21 14.79
C TYR A 13 -7.88 -10.05 14.37
N ASP A 14 -6.73 -9.87 15.02
CA ASP A 14 -5.77 -8.81 14.69
C ASP A 14 -5.25 -8.91 13.24
N ALA A 15 -5.22 -10.10 12.64
CA ALA A 15 -4.80 -10.29 11.26
C ALA A 15 -5.79 -9.71 10.23
N PHE A 16 -7.02 -9.39 10.65
CA PHE A 16 -8.08 -8.82 9.82
C PHE A 16 -8.37 -7.35 10.19
N ALA A 17 -7.59 -6.76 11.09
CA ALA A 17 -7.71 -5.36 11.44
C ALA A 17 -7.51 -4.48 10.20
N VAL A 18 -8.43 -3.53 9.99
CA VAL A 18 -8.35 -2.59 8.87
C VAL A 18 -7.33 -1.50 9.21
N SER A 19 -6.37 -1.30 8.31
CA SER A 19 -5.37 -0.23 8.40
C SER A 19 -6.00 1.17 8.47
N ASP A 20 -5.44 2.03 9.33
CA ASP A 20 -5.86 3.44 9.44
C ASP A 20 -5.46 4.22 8.16
N PRO A 21 -6.42 4.84 7.45
CA PRO A 21 -6.14 5.63 6.25
C PRO A 21 -5.24 6.87 6.50
N LYS A 22 -5.01 7.27 7.74
CA LYS A 22 -4.04 8.32 8.10
C LYS A 22 -2.59 7.83 8.02
N THR A 23 -2.37 6.53 8.12
CA THR A 23 -1.03 5.91 8.16
C THR A 23 -0.75 5.05 6.92
N PHE A 24 -1.77 4.72 6.14
CA PHE A 24 -1.66 3.93 4.91
C PHE A 24 -2.29 4.66 3.72
N THR A 25 -1.66 4.53 2.55
CA THR A 25 -2.18 5.04 1.28
C THR A 25 -2.11 3.97 0.20
N THR A 26 -3.09 3.95 -0.68
CA THR A 26 -3.11 3.05 -1.85
C THR A 26 -2.49 3.69 -3.08
N TYR A 27 -2.08 4.96 -3.02
CA TYR A 27 -1.63 5.74 -4.19
C TYR A 27 -2.65 5.70 -5.36
N GLY A 28 -3.94 5.61 -5.03
CA GLY A 28 -5.04 5.50 -5.99
C GLY A 28 -5.14 4.15 -6.71
N VAL A 29 -4.32 3.17 -6.34
CA VAL A 29 -4.36 1.81 -6.88
C VAL A 29 -5.60 1.08 -6.33
N LYS A 30 -6.33 0.39 -7.22
CA LYS A 30 -7.56 -0.33 -6.86
C LYS A 30 -7.26 -1.61 -6.08
N TYR A 31 -8.23 -2.08 -5.32
CA TYR A 31 -8.15 -3.35 -4.59
C TYR A 31 -7.95 -4.52 -5.57
N ASP A 32 -6.95 -5.35 -5.31
CA ASP A 32 -6.61 -6.51 -6.13
C ASP A 32 -6.80 -7.82 -5.37
N TYR A 33 -7.81 -8.58 -5.77
CA TYR A 33 -8.12 -9.92 -5.25
C TYR A 33 -6.98 -10.93 -5.51
N GLY A 34 -6.18 -10.70 -6.56
CA GLY A 34 -5.04 -11.54 -6.95
C GLY A 34 -3.69 -11.06 -6.43
N SER A 35 -3.65 -10.05 -5.56
CA SER A 35 -2.41 -9.58 -4.95
C SER A 35 -1.69 -10.71 -4.22
N ILE A 36 -0.36 -10.75 -4.29
CA ILE A 36 0.43 -11.75 -3.56
C ILE A 36 0.25 -11.63 -2.04
N MET A 37 -0.10 -10.43 -1.56
CA MET A 37 -0.34 -10.14 -0.16
C MET A 37 -1.75 -10.54 0.30
N HIS A 38 -2.67 -10.80 -0.64
CA HIS A 38 -4.02 -11.22 -0.27
C HIS A 38 -3.98 -12.62 0.37
N TYR A 39 -4.72 -12.78 1.46
CA TYR A 39 -4.93 -14.07 2.11
C TYR A 39 -5.83 -15.00 1.28
N ARG A 40 -5.81 -16.32 1.56
CA ARG A 40 -6.73 -17.29 0.94
C ARG A 40 -8.15 -17.12 1.47
N TYR A 41 -9.16 -17.47 0.68
CA TYR A 41 -10.58 -17.25 1.00
C TYR A 41 -11.05 -17.77 2.38
N ASN A 42 -10.44 -18.82 2.92
CA ASN A 42 -10.77 -19.45 4.21
C ASN A 42 -9.67 -19.29 5.27
N SER A 43 -8.81 -18.26 5.14
CA SER A 43 -7.73 -18.04 6.11
C SER A 43 -8.29 -17.81 7.51
N ALA A 44 -7.64 -18.38 8.52
CA ALA A 44 -8.05 -18.35 9.94
C ALA A 44 -9.47 -18.91 10.22
N ALA A 45 -10.03 -19.72 9.31
CA ALA A 45 -11.36 -20.26 9.48
C ALA A 45 -11.47 -21.27 10.64
N ILE A 46 -12.53 -21.17 11.44
CA ILE A 46 -12.96 -22.21 12.41
C ILE A 46 -13.45 -23.43 11.63
N ASN A 47 -14.33 -23.21 10.64
CA ASN A 47 -14.72 -24.24 9.67
C ASN A 47 -14.02 -23.98 8.33
N PRO A 48 -12.99 -24.76 7.96
CA PRO A 48 -12.20 -24.53 6.74
C PRO A 48 -12.98 -24.77 5.44
N GLN A 49 -14.16 -25.39 5.50
CA GLN A 49 -15.04 -25.58 4.34
C GLN A 49 -15.82 -24.31 3.99
N LYS A 50 -15.90 -23.34 4.92
CA LYS A 50 -16.55 -22.04 4.71
C LYS A 50 -15.49 -20.94 4.55
N GLY A 51 -15.73 -20.00 3.65
CA GLY A 51 -14.87 -18.82 3.50
C GLY A 51 -14.96 -17.89 4.71
N THR A 52 -13.89 -17.15 4.98
CA THR A 52 -13.85 -16.04 5.94
C THR A 52 -13.78 -14.70 5.21
N MET A 53 -13.34 -14.67 3.96
CA MET A 53 -13.31 -13.48 3.11
C MET A 53 -14.09 -13.71 1.82
N ILE A 54 -15.11 -12.90 1.60
CA ILE A 54 -16.06 -13.02 0.49
C ILE A 54 -15.85 -11.82 -0.46
N PRO A 55 -15.47 -12.04 -1.72
CA PRO A 55 -15.40 -10.96 -2.70
C PRO A 55 -16.77 -10.35 -3.00
N LEU A 56 -16.87 -9.02 -2.92
CA LEU A 56 -18.13 -8.29 -3.15
C LEU A 56 -18.43 -8.05 -4.64
N VAL A 57 -17.47 -8.33 -5.51
CA VAL A 57 -17.56 -8.13 -6.96
C VAL A 57 -17.19 -9.44 -7.62
N ASN A 58 -17.99 -9.91 -8.59
CA ASN A 58 -17.76 -11.16 -9.35
C ASN A 58 -17.23 -12.32 -8.49
N GLU A 59 -17.95 -12.65 -7.41
CA GLU A 59 -17.48 -13.56 -6.37
C GLU A 59 -16.92 -14.87 -6.90
N ALA A 60 -17.69 -15.56 -7.76
CA ALA A 60 -17.30 -16.85 -8.34
C ALA A 60 -15.98 -16.82 -9.12
N GLN A 61 -15.64 -15.66 -9.70
CA GLN A 61 -14.37 -15.45 -10.39
C GLN A 61 -13.26 -15.08 -9.39
N ASN A 62 -13.52 -14.08 -8.55
CA ASN A 62 -12.50 -13.46 -7.70
C ASN A 62 -12.10 -14.34 -6.52
N ILE A 63 -12.97 -15.25 -6.05
CA ILE A 63 -12.64 -16.17 -4.97
C ILE A 63 -11.46 -17.08 -5.33
N ARG A 64 -11.29 -17.39 -6.63
CA ARG A 64 -10.19 -18.22 -7.15
C ARG A 64 -8.85 -17.50 -7.21
N LEU A 65 -8.86 -16.16 -7.14
CA LEU A 65 -7.65 -15.34 -7.17
C LEU A 65 -7.03 -15.19 -5.78
N LEU A 66 -7.86 -15.31 -4.73
CA LEU A 66 -7.43 -15.10 -3.35
C LEU A 66 -6.32 -16.06 -2.93
N GLY A 67 -5.25 -15.51 -2.37
CA GLY A 67 -4.18 -16.31 -1.79
C GLY A 67 -3.23 -16.96 -2.79
N GLN A 68 -3.22 -16.49 -4.04
CA GLN A 68 -2.23 -16.91 -5.04
C GLN A 68 -0.80 -16.64 -4.54
N ARG A 69 0.13 -17.54 -4.86
CA ARG A 69 1.57 -17.41 -4.52
C ARG A 69 2.48 -17.67 -5.72
N LYS A 70 1.96 -17.45 -6.94
CA LYS A 70 2.69 -17.67 -8.19
C LYS A 70 3.70 -16.54 -8.46
N GLY A 71 3.38 -15.32 -8.05
CA GLY A 71 4.22 -14.14 -8.24
C GLY A 71 3.45 -12.86 -7.99
N LEU A 72 4.14 -11.72 -8.11
CA LEU A 72 3.51 -10.40 -8.00
C LEU A 72 2.44 -10.22 -9.07
N SER A 73 1.29 -9.68 -8.69
CA SER A 73 0.29 -9.24 -9.64
C SER A 73 0.75 -7.97 -10.37
N LYS A 74 0.06 -7.61 -11.46
CA LYS A 74 0.31 -6.33 -12.14
C LYS A 74 0.10 -5.14 -11.19
N THR A 75 -0.88 -5.26 -10.30
CA THR A 75 -1.25 -4.23 -9.33
C THR A 75 -0.24 -4.14 -8.19
N ASP A 76 0.33 -5.27 -7.73
CA ASP A 76 1.43 -5.27 -6.77
C ASP A 76 2.63 -4.47 -7.32
N VAL A 77 3.01 -4.73 -8.58
CA VAL A 77 4.11 -4.01 -9.25
C VAL A 77 3.78 -2.53 -9.44
N GLU A 78 2.53 -2.20 -9.81
CA GLU A 78 2.09 -0.80 -9.92
C GLU A 78 2.24 -0.07 -8.57
N LEU A 79 1.78 -0.68 -7.47
CA LEU A 79 1.86 -0.08 -6.14
C LEU A 79 3.31 0.12 -5.70
N LEU A 80 4.19 -0.87 -5.92
CA LEU A 80 5.62 -0.76 -5.63
C LEU A 80 6.29 0.36 -6.43
N ASN A 81 5.94 0.49 -7.72
CA ASN A 81 6.44 1.58 -8.54
C ASN A 81 5.96 2.94 -8.03
N LYS A 82 4.70 3.09 -7.62
CA LYS A 82 4.23 4.36 -7.02
C LYS A 82 4.90 4.67 -5.68
N LEU A 83 5.22 3.63 -4.90
CA LEU A 83 5.87 3.78 -3.60
C LEU A 83 7.35 4.19 -3.73
N TYR A 84 8.11 3.53 -4.61
CA TYR A 84 9.57 3.66 -4.67
C TYR A 84 10.10 4.33 -5.95
N CYS A 85 9.41 4.17 -7.08
CA CYS A 85 9.85 4.72 -8.36
C CYS A 85 9.30 6.14 -8.51
N LYS A 86 10.08 7.12 -8.05
CA LYS A 86 9.81 8.52 -8.34
C LYS A 86 10.10 8.81 -9.82
N PRO A 87 9.31 9.66 -10.50
CA PRO A 87 9.58 10.01 -11.89
C PRO A 87 10.95 10.69 -12.00
N ASP A 88 11.58 10.63 -13.18
CA ASP A 88 12.86 11.34 -13.43
C ASP A 88 12.74 12.86 -13.23
N SER A 89 11.53 13.42 -13.20
CA SER A 89 11.33 14.83 -12.84
C SER A 89 11.41 15.10 -11.33
N CYS A 90 11.50 14.05 -10.50
CA CYS A 90 11.67 14.09 -9.07
C CYS A 90 13.11 13.74 -8.68
N GLN A 91 13.99 14.73 -8.77
CA GLN A 91 15.38 14.60 -8.37
C GLN A 91 15.77 15.78 -7.49
N ASP A 92 16.86 15.60 -6.77
CA ASP A 92 17.58 16.70 -6.15
C ASP A 92 18.68 17.15 -7.12
N THR A 93 18.78 18.44 -7.38
CA THR A 93 19.78 19.04 -8.26
C THR A 93 21.03 19.49 -7.49
N ASN A 94 21.01 19.39 -6.16
CA ASN A 94 22.12 19.77 -5.30
C ASN A 94 22.46 18.65 -4.30
N ILE A 95 23.76 18.36 -4.15
CA ILE A 95 24.26 17.30 -3.26
C ILE A 95 23.91 17.52 -1.78
N TYR A 96 23.66 18.76 -1.36
CA TYR A 96 23.34 19.11 0.02
C TYR A 96 21.84 19.05 0.34
N CYS A 97 20.97 18.74 -0.63
CA CYS A 97 19.52 18.70 -0.45
C CYS A 97 19.09 17.81 0.72
N GLY A 98 19.69 16.62 0.87
CA GLY A 98 19.38 15.71 1.97
C GLY A 98 19.75 16.31 3.34
N ALA A 99 20.91 16.94 3.45
CA ALA A 99 21.36 17.58 4.69
C ALA A 99 20.47 18.77 5.07
N TRP A 100 20.14 19.64 4.10
CA TRP A 100 19.26 20.78 4.33
C TRP A 100 17.82 20.37 4.65
N ALA A 101 17.32 19.29 4.04
CA ALA A 101 16.02 18.74 4.37
C ALA A 101 15.96 18.26 5.83
N LEU A 102 16.99 17.53 6.30
CA LEU A 102 17.11 17.11 7.70
C LEU A 102 17.21 18.29 8.68
N GLN A 103 17.72 19.43 8.24
CA GLN A 103 17.77 20.68 9.01
C GLN A 103 16.46 21.49 8.95
N GLY A 104 15.41 20.97 8.30
CA GLY A 104 14.10 21.63 8.20
C GLY A 104 14.06 22.81 7.21
N VAL A 105 15.03 22.91 6.30
CA VAL A 105 15.12 24.05 5.36
C VAL A 105 14.00 24.03 4.33
N CYS A 106 13.42 22.87 4.04
CA CYS A 106 12.30 22.70 3.10
C CYS A 106 11.07 23.57 3.43
N THR A 107 10.81 23.84 4.71
CA THR A 107 9.65 24.63 5.16
C THR A 107 10.04 26.01 5.69
N ARG A 108 11.34 26.33 5.74
CA ARG A 108 11.84 27.60 6.30
C ARG A 108 11.54 28.75 5.34
N ALA A 109 10.96 29.83 5.88
CA ALA A 109 10.69 31.05 5.13
C ALA A 109 11.99 31.59 4.49
N GLY A 110 11.91 31.97 3.21
CA GLY A 110 13.05 32.42 2.40
C GLY A 110 13.76 31.29 1.62
N ASN A 111 13.72 30.04 2.08
CA ASN A 111 14.38 28.91 1.41
C ASN A 111 13.42 27.89 0.80
N SER A 112 12.17 27.84 1.29
CA SER A 112 11.19 26.84 0.86
C SER A 112 10.95 26.82 -0.66
N VAL A 113 10.97 27.97 -1.33
CA VAL A 113 10.83 28.05 -2.79
C VAL A 113 12.03 27.44 -3.51
N TRP A 114 13.25 27.81 -3.10
CA TRP A 114 14.47 27.29 -3.71
C TRP A 114 14.61 25.77 -3.47
N MET A 115 14.35 25.34 -2.23
CA MET A 115 14.30 23.92 -1.86
C MET A 115 13.22 23.18 -2.65
N GLY A 116 12.06 23.80 -2.86
CA GLY A 116 10.98 23.22 -3.65
C GLY A 116 11.29 23.05 -5.13
N GLN A 117 12.23 23.82 -5.68
CA GLN A 117 12.66 23.71 -7.08
C GLN A 117 13.84 22.75 -7.23
N ASN A 118 14.76 22.75 -6.28
CA ASN A 118 16.05 22.06 -6.40
C ASN A 118 16.18 20.79 -5.54
N CYS A 119 15.35 20.64 -4.51
CA CYS A 119 15.44 19.57 -3.52
C CYS A 119 14.11 18.82 -3.37
N ARG A 120 13.39 18.62 -4.48
CA ARG A 120 12.03 18.06 -4.49
C ARG A 120 11.95 16.69 -3.85
N LYS A 121 12.94 15.82 -4.13
CA LYS A 121 13.00 14.46 -3.60
C LYS A 121 13.26 14.49 -2.10
N SER A 122 14.30 15.22 -1.68
CA SER A 122 14.65 15.36 -0.25
C SER A 122 13.55 16.04 0.57
N CYS A 123 12.79 16.97 -0.02
CA CYS A 123 11.69 17.66 0.66
C CYS A 123 10.35 16.94 0.61
N GLY A 124 10.27 15.73 0.04
CA GLY A 124 9.01 14.99 -0.08
C GLY A 124 7.96 15.69 -0.94
N LEU A 125 8.40 16.48 -1.93
CA LEU A 125 7.53 17.20 -2.88
C LEU A 125 7.29 16.38 -4.16
N CYS A 126 7.39 15.06 -3.97
CA CYS A 126 7.07 13.99 -4.88
C CYS A 126 6.35 12.91 -4.05
#